data_AF-A0A071MDC2-F1
#
_entry.id   AF-A0A071MDC2-F1
#
_cell.length_a   1.000
_cell.length_b   1.000
_cell.length_c   1.000
_cell.angle_alpha   90.00
_cell.angle_beta   90.00
_cell.angle_gamma   90.00
#
_symmetry.space_group_name_H-M   'P 1'
#
loop_
_entity.id
_entity.type
_entity.pdbx_description
1 polymer ?
#
loop_
_entity_poly.entity_id
_entity_poly.type
_entity_poly.pdbx_seq_one_letter_code
_entity_poly.pdbx_strand_id
1 'polypeptide(L)'
;MSSQVVIVGGGVIGSSIAYFLRATDPTVAVTVIERDPTYARSSSALSAASIRQQFSTPLSIEMSLFGIDFLRTIGERLEVDGNRPSIDLHEGGYLFLATPAGDATLRENHALQTRLGADIRLMDRDALRAKFPWLNVDDLVSGAYGASGEGWFDGYGLVQALRKKAQALGARYVPADVKDVVRDGRKITHVVTGDGERYACDTLVNAAGAWARTLSSMMGIDIPVYARRRSIFNVSSPAKLADCPLLIDPTGVYFRPEGRTYICGTSPSPDRDPDDLPLDEVDHDLFDEVIWPTLANRVPEFEALRVENCWSGYYEYNVFDHNAIIGYHPALDNVVFANGYSGHGLQQGPATGRGVCELILGGRYDTLDLSSLGWARVLENRPIVEKNVV
;
A
#
# COMPACT_ATOMS: atom_id res chain seq x y z
N MET A 1 27.01 -10.30 -19.36
CA MET A 1 26.81 -11.16 -18.18
C MET A 1 25.39 -10.93 -17.71
N SER A 2 24.66 -11.98 -17.33
CA SER A 2 23.32 -11.83 -16.73
C SER A 2 23.47 -11.08 -15.40
N SER A 3 22.73 -9.98 -15.22
CA SER A 3 22.74 -9.25 -13.95
C SER A 3 22.00 -10.07 -12.89
N GLN A 4 22.59 -10.18 -11.69
CA GLN A 4 22.01 -10.88 -10.55
C GLN A 4 21.31 -9.89 -9.61
N VAL A 5 19.99 -9.98 -9.52
CA VAL A 5 19.17 -9.16 -8.62
C VAL A 5 18.64 -10.03 -7.49
N VAL A 6 18.97 -9.65 -6.25
CA VAL A 6 18.38 -10.25 -5.04
C VAL A 6 17.40 -9.25 -4.44
N ILE A 7 16.16 -9.69 -4.21
CA ILE A 7 15.08 -8.91 -3.62
C ILE A 7 14.78 -9.52 -2.25
N VAL A 8 14.86 -8.73 -1.18
CA VAL A 8 14.50 -9.19 0.17
C VAL A 8 13.11 -8.66 0.51
N GLY A 9 12.17 -9.58 0.74
CA GLY A 9 10.74 -9.32 0.89
C GLY A 9 9.97 -9.68 -0.38
N GLY A 10 9.07 -10.64 -0.27
CA GLY A 10 8.25 -11.17 -1.36
C GLY A 10 6.80 -10.70 -1.32
N GLY A 11 6.46 -9.68 -0.52
CA GLY A 11 5.15 -9.03 -0.53
C GLY A 11 4.83 -8.35 -1.86
N VAL A 12 3.79 -7.52 -1.90
CA VAL A 12 3.33 -6.89 -3.15
C VAL A 12 4.43 -6.10 -3.87
N ILE A 13 5.26 -5.36 -3.13
CA ILE A 13 6.37 -4.56 -3.67
C ILE A 13 7.41 -5.46 -4.32
N GLY A 14 8.02 -6.37 -3.56
CA GLY A 14 9.09 -7.22 -4.07
C GLY A 14 8.64 -8.16 -5.18
N SER A 15 7.42 -8.72 -5.08
CA SER A 15 6.85 -9.54 -6.14
C SER A 15 6.50 -8.74 -7.40
N SER A 16 6.09 -7.48 -7.26
CA SER A 16 5.89 -6.59 -8.41
C SER A 16 7.22 -6.27 -9.11
N ILE A 17 8.26 -5.94 -8.35
CA ILE A 17 9.61 -5.71 -8.90
C ILE A 17 10.13 -6.95 -9.62
N ALA A 18 9.99 -8.14 -9.01
CA ALA A 18 10.38 -9.40 -9.62
C ALA A 18 9.63 -9.67 -10.93
N TYR A 19 8.32 -9.44 -10.95
CA TYR A 19 7.49 -9.56 -12.14
C TYR A 19 7.97 -8.63 -13.26
N PHE A 20 8.10 -7.32 -13.00
CA PHE A 20 8.48 -6.37 -14.03
C PHE A 20 9.89 -6.60 -14.56
N LEU A 21 10.86 -6.94 -13.69
CA LEU A 21 12.22 -7.28 -14.12
C LEU A 21 12.21 -8.48 -15.08
N ARG A 22 11.58 -9.59 -14.70
CA ARG A 22 11.55 -10.81 -15.52
C ARG A 22 10.70 -10.67 -16.77
N ALA A 23 9.64 -9.86 -16.74
CA ALA A 23 8.79 -9.58 -17.89
C ALA A 23 9.49 -8.65 -18.91
N THR A 24 10.34 -7.74 -18.43
CA THR A 24 11.04 -6.77 -19.28
C THR A 24 12.33 -7.35 -19.86
N ASP A 25 13.12 -8.04 -19.03
CA ASP A 25 14.39 -8.66 -19.45
C ASP A 25 14.52 -10.09 -18.89
N PRO A 26 14.21 -11.12 -19.70
CA PRO A 26 14.35 -12.52 -19.32
C PRO A 26 15.78 -12.97 -19.03
N THR A 27 16.80 -12.15 -19.30
CA THR A 27 18.20 -12.46 -19.02
C THR A 27 18.62 -12.08 -17.59
N VAL A 28 17.85 -11.29 -16.86
CA VAL A 28 18.17 -10.85 -15.49
C VAL A 28 17.84 -11.93 -14.49
N ALA A 29 18.83 -12.48 -13.79
CA ALA A 29 18.60 -13.49 -12.76
C ALA A 29 17.99 -12.86 -11.50
N VAL A 30 16.74 -13.18 -11.19
CA VAL A 30 16.03 -12.62 -10.02
C VAL A 30 15.84 -13.70 -8.95
N THR A 31 16.31 -13.42 -7.73
CA THR A 31 16.02 -14.23 -6.54
C THR A 31 15.28 -13.37 -5.52
N VAL A 32 14.08 -13.80 -5.12
CA VAL A 32 13.29 -13.21 -4.05
C VAL A 32 13.47 -14.06 -2.79
N ILE A 33 13.97 -13.45 -1.71
CA ILE A 33 14.10 -14.08 -0.39
C ILE A 33 12.93 -13.59 0.46
N GLU A 34 12.01 -14.50 0.79
CA GLU A 34 10.81 -14.24 1.59
C GLU A 34 10.85 -15.14 2.82
N ARG A 35 10.66 -14.58 4.02
CA ARG A 35 10.74 -15.34 5.26
C ARG A 35 9.55 -16.27 5.48
N ASP A 36 8.37 -15.86 5.04
CA ASP A 36 7.12 -16.57 5.25
C ASP A 36 6.38 -16.73 3.92
N PRO A 37 6.48 -17.91 3.26
CA PRO A 37 5.83 -18.14 1.98
C PRO A 37 4.29 -18.19 2.08
N THR A 38 3.72 -18.21 3.29
CA THR A 38 2.27 -18.10 3.54
C THR A 38 1.80 -16.66 3.62
N TYR A 39 2.72 -15.70 3.85
CA TYR A 39 2.45 -14.28 4.03
C TYR A 39 1.50 -13.95 5.19
N ALA A 40 1.29 -14.87 6.12
CA ALA A 40 0.27 -14.76 7.18
C ALA A 40 0.45 -13.54 8.07
N ARG A 41 1.69 -13.04 8.22
CA ARG A 41 2.01 -11.85 9.02
C ARG A 41 2.39 -10.63 8.17
N SER A 42 2.26 -10.72 6.85
CA SER A 42 2.63 -9.63 5.96
C SER A 42 1.59 -8.51 5.95
N SER A 43 2.04 -7.26 5.79
CA SER A 43 1.17 -6.11 5.57
C SER A 43 0.24 -6.30 4.36
N SER A 44 0.71 -6.98 3.32
CA SER A 44 -0.10 -7.23 2.12
C SER A 44 -1.28 -8.17 2.37
N ALA A 45 -1.13 -9.20 3.23
CA ALA A 45 -2.20 -10.14 3.54
C ALA A 45 -3.17 -9.63 4.62
N LEU A 46 -2.69 -8.80 5.55
CA LEU A 46 -3.46 -8.29 6.68
C LEU A 46 -4.08 -6.91 6.43
N SER A 47 -4.02 -6.40 5.19
CA SER A 47 -4.58 -5.10 4.81
C SER A 47 -6.08 -5.18 4.51
N ALA A 48 -6.79 -4.06 4.67
CA ALA A 48 -8.15 -3.88 4.14
C ALA A 48 -8.19 -3.74 2.61
N ALA A 49 -7.02 -3.65 1.96
CA ALA A 49 -6.76 -3.66 0.51
C ALA A 49 -7.71 -2.79 -0.31
N SER A 50 -7.28 -1.56 -0.59
CA SER A 50 -8.07 -0.60 -1.36
C SER A 50 -7.22 0.15 -2.37
N ILE A 51 -7.90 0.75 -3.36
CA ILE A 51 -7.30 1.63 -4.35
C ILE A 51 -8.09 2.93 -4.46
N ARG A 52 -7.38 4.05 -4.45
CA ARG A 52 -7.91 5.40 -4.68
C ARG A 52 -6.94 6.24 -5.48
N GLN A 53 -7.45 7.21 -6.22
CA GLN A 53 -6.71 8.30 -6.84
C GLN A 53 -6.85 9.61 -6.05
N GLN A 54 -7.69 9.67 -5.01
CA GLN A 54 -7.90 10.87 -4.20
C GLN A 54 -6.71 11.24 -3.28
N PHE A 55 -5.60 11.69 -3.87
CA PHE A 55 -4.41 12.23 -3.19
C PHE A 55 -4.25 13.74 -3.42
N SER A 56 -3.24 14.35 -2.80
CA SER A 56 -2.91 15.77 -2.93
C SER A 56 -1.57 16.04 -3.64
N THR A 57 -0.77 15.00 -3.89
CA THR A 57 0.44 15.12 -4.72
C THR A 57 0.23 14.52 -6.11
N PRO A 58 0.78 15.13 -7.17
CA PRO A 58 0.65 14.58 -8.52
C PRO A 58 1.14 13.14 -8.64
N LEU A 59 2.30 12.83 -8.04
CA LEU A 59 2.91 11.52 -8.17
C LEU A 59 2.07 10.41 -7.52
N SER A 60 1.49 10.64 -6.33
CA SER A 60 0.60 9.64 -5.73
C SER A 60 -0.63 9.36 -6.60
N ILE A 61 -1.18 10.39 -7.24
CA ILE A 61 -2.32 10.26 -8.16
C ILE A 61 -1.92 9.46 -9.40
N GLU A 62 -0.79 9.78 -10.02
CA GLU A 62 -0.26 9.09 -11.20
C GLU A 62 0.08 7.62 -10.91
N MET A 63 0.71 7.34 -9.77
CA MET A 63 0.98 5.96 -9.33
C MET A 63 -0.32 5.18 -9.10
N SER A 64 -1.35 5.80 -8.55
CA SER A 64 -2.67 5.18 -8.37
C SER A 64 -3.42 4.98 -9.69
N LEU A 65 -3.28 5.88 -10.66
CA LEU A 65 -3.83 5.72 -12.01
C LEU A 65 -3.16 4.56 -12.75
N PHE A 66 -1.85 4.42 -12.62
CA PHE A 66 -1.13 3.24 -13.11
C PHE A 66 -1.57 1.97 -12.39
N GLY A 67 -1.73 2.05 -11.06
CA GLY A 67 -2.19 0.95 -10.22
C GLY A 67 -3.53 0.41 -10.69
N ILE A 68 -4.53 1.26 -10.89
CA ILE A 68 -5.87 0.81 -11.29
C ILE A 68 -5.89 0.22 -12.70
N ASP A 69 -5.14 0.79 -13.66
CA ASP A 69 -4.99 0.17 -14.99
C ASP A 69 -4.45 -1.25 -14.88
N PHE A 70 -3.39 -1.43 -14.07
CA PHE A 70 -2.81 -2.73 -13.83
C PHE A 70 -3.79 -3.71 -13.20
N LEU A 71 -4.55 -3.28 -12.18
CA LEU A 71 -5.52 -4.15 -11.48
C LEU A 71 -6.67 -4.57 -12.42
N ARG A 72 -7.18 -3.66 -13.27
CA ARG A 72 -8.22 -3.96 -14.26
C ARG A 72 -7.77 -4.99 -15.30
N THR A 73 -6.49 -5.01 -15.62
CA THR A 73 -5.90 -5.86 -16.67
C THR A 73 -5.10 -7.03 -16.09
N ILE A 74 -5.23 -7.30 -14.79
CA ILE A 74 -4.40 -8.29 -14.08
C ILE A 74 -4.52 -9.70 -14.66
N GLY A 75 -5.73 -10.09 -15.08
CA GLY A 75 -5.98 -11.41 -15.66
C GLY A 75 -5.16 -11.66 -16.92
N GLU A 76 -4.96 -10.62 -17.73
CA GLU A 76 -4.15 -10.69 -18.96
C GLU A 76 -2.66 -10.57 -18.65
N ARG A 77 -2.27 -9.61 -17.80
CA ARG A 77 -0.87 -9.33 -17.46
C ARG A 77 -0.20 -10.48 -16.71
N LEU A 78 -0.96 -11.17 -15.86
CA LEU A 78 -0.46 -12.19 -14.93
C LEU A 78 -0.95 -13.60 -15.25
N GLU A 79 -1.45 -13.85 -16.47
CA GLU A 79 -1.84 -15.19 -16.93
C GLU A 79 -0.65 -16.17 -16.84
N VAL A 80 -0.88 -17.37 -16.32
CA VAL A 80 0.09 -18.48 -16.28
C VAL A 80 -0.62 -19.75 -16.74
N ASP A 81 -0.06 -20.42 -17.74
CA ASP A 81 -0.56 -21.70 -18.27
C ASP A 81 -2.06 -21.70 -18.62
N GLY A 82 -2.55 -20.58 -19.19
CA GLY A 82 -3.96 -20.39 -19.53
C GLY A 82 -4.87 -20.03 -18.36
N ASN A 83 -4.34 -19.92 -17.14
CA ASN A 83 -5.09 -19.50 -15.95
C ASN A 83 -4.91 -17.99 -15.74
N ARG A 84 -6.02 -17.25 -15.89
CA ARG A 84 -6.08 -15.81 -15.64
C ARG A 84 -6.47 -15.55 -14.19
N PRO A 85 -5.61 -14.91 -13.38
CA PRO A 85 -5.96 -14.58 -12.01
C PRO A 85 -7.07 -13.52 -11.96
N SER A 86 -7.90 -13.60 -10.92
CA SER A 86 -8.84 -12.56 -10.51
C SER A 86 -8.55 -12.20 -9.06
N ILE A 87 -8.72 -10.92 -8.73
CA ILE A 87 -8.56 -10.37 -7.38
C ILE A 87 -9.87 -9.81 -6.85
N ASP A 88 -10.99 -10.13 -7.51
CA ASP A 88 -12.31 -9.62 -7.11
C ASP A 88 -12.32 -8.09 -6.93
N LEU A 89 -11.86 -7.36 -7.96
CA LEU A 89 -11.79 -5.90 -7.92
C LEU A 89 -13.22 -5.33 -7.90
N HIS A 90 -13.59 -4.72 -6.78
CA HIS A 90 -14.84 -4.00 -6.59
C HIS A 90 -14.59 -2.51 -6.77
N GLU A 91 -14.99 -1.97 -7.92
CA GLU A 91 -14.97 -0.52 -8.17
C GLU A 91 -16.21 0.17 -7.55
N GLY A 92 -16.43 -0.05 -6.25
CA GLY A 92 -17.54 0.56 -5.50
C GLY A 92 -17.35 2.05 -5.20
N GLY A 93 -16.18 2.59 -5.52
CA GLY A 93 -15.80 3.98 -5.27
C GLY A 93 -15.20 4.21 -3.87
N TYR A 94 -14.67 5.41 -3.70
CA TYR A 94 -14.11 5.93 -2.44
C TYR A 94 -14.77 7.27 -2.14
N LEU A 95 -15.25 7.47 -0.92
CA LEU A 95 -15.95 8.68 -0.50
C LEU A 95 -15.20 9.36 0.65
N PHE A 96 -14.55 10.48 0.36
CA PHE A 96 -14.03 11.38 1.38
C PHE A 96 -15.08 12.40 1.77
N LEU A 97 -15.39 12.48 3.06
CA LEU A 97 -16.30 13.47 3.60
C LEU A 97 -15.54 14.68 4.16
N ALA A 98 -16.17 15.84 4.15
CA ALA A 98 -15.61 17.04 4.76
C ALA A 98 -16.64 17.84 5.55
N THR A 99 -16.21 18.25 6.75
CA THR A 99 -16.81 19.33 7.52
C THR A 99 -16.40 20.69 6.93
N PRO A 100 -16.95 21.83 7.41
CA PRO A 100 -16.53 23.16 6.95
C PRO A 100 -15.02 23.39 6.98
N ALA A 101 -14.32 22.79 7.95
CA ALA A 101 -12.87 22.94 8.09
C ALA A 101 -12.07 22.24 6.97
N GLY A 102 -12.60 21.14 6.41
CA GLY A 102 -11.93 20.33 5.39
C GLY A 102 -12.29 20.66 3.94
N ASP A 103 -13.36 21.44 3.71
CA ASP A 103 -13.94 21.68 2.36
C ASP A 103 -12.94 22.35 1.40
N ALA A 104 -12.19 23.36 1.86
CA ALA A 104 -11.21 24.05 1.03
C ALA A 104 -10.13 23.10 0.49
N THR A 105 -9.58 22.26 1.37
CA THR A 105 -8.58 21.24 0.99
C THR A 105 -9.20 20.18 0.08
N LEU A 106 -10.42 19.73 0.35
CA LEU A 106 -11.12 18.75 -0.49
C LEU A 106 -11.31 19.28 -1.92
N ARG A 107 -11.68 20.56 -2.08
CA ARG A 107 -11.81 21.23 -3.39
C ARG A 107 -10.48 21.40 -4.10
N GLU A 108 -9.42 21.78 -3.39
CA GLU A 108 -8.07 21.90 -3.93
C GLU A 108 -7.59 20.54 -4.48
N ASN A 109 -7.75 19.48 -3.67
CA ASN A 109 -7.41 18.12 -4.01
C ASN A 109 -8.24 17.63 -5.22
N HIS A 110 -9.56 17.82 -5.20
CA HIS A 110 -10.45 17.46 -6.32
C HIS A 110 -10.01 18.12 -7.64
N ALA A 111 -9.68 19.41 -7.61
CA ALA A 111 -9.21 20.12 -8.80
C ALA A 111 -7.90 19.54 -9.35
N LEU A 112 -6.96 19.12 -8.48
CA LEU A 112 -5.75 18.44 -8.91
C LEU A 112 -6.04 17.06 -9.50
N GLN A 113 -6.85 16.25 -8.82
CA GLN A 113 -7.22 14.90 -9.22
C GLN A 113 -7.90 14.89 -10.59
N THR A 114 -8.87 15.79 -10.81
CA THR A 114 -9.55 15.93 -12.11
C THR A 114 -8.58 16.36 -13.21
N ARG A 115 -7.65 17.29 -12.94
CA ARG A 115 -6.64 17.71 -13.94
C ARG A 115 -5.73 16.55 -14.37
N LEU A 116 -5.45 15.62 -13.48
CA LEU A 116 -4.61 14.44 -13.75
C LEU A 116 -5.41 13.25 -14.31
N GLY A 117 -6.72 13.39 -14.51
CA GLY A 117 -7.56 12.40 -15.18
C GLY A 117 -8.27 11.41 -14.25
N ALA A 118 -8.29 11.64 -12.93
CA ALA A 118 -9.10 10.85 -12.02
C ALA A 118 -10.60 11.23 -12.11
N ASP A 119 -11.49 10.23 -12.15
CA ASP A 119 -12.94 10.42 -12.24
C ASP A 119 -13.56 10.58 -10.84
N ILE A 120 -13.37 11.77 -10.27
CA ILE A 120 -13.84 12.13 -8.92
C ILE A 120 -14.97 13.16 -9.03
N ARG A 121 -16.08 12.89 -8.36
CA ARG A 121 -17.24 13.79 -8.25
C ARG A 121 -17.21 14.51 -6.92
N LEU A 122 -17.07 15.83 -6.97
CA LEU A 122 -17.32 16.67 -5.80
C LEU A 122 -18.82 16.87 -5.63
N MET A 123 -19.31 16.62 -4.42
CA MET A 123 -20.71 16.63 -4.05
C MET A 123 -20.92 17.57 -2.87
N ASP A 124 -21.99 18.36 -2.89
CA ASP A 124 -22.45 19.09 -1.71
C ASP A 124 -23.31 18.19 -0.81
N ARG A 125 -23.76 18.73 0.32
CA ARG A 125 -24.61 18.03 1.29
C ARG A 125 -25.87 17.43 0.66
N ASP A 126 -26.56 18.16 -0.21
CA ASP A 126 -27.83 17.70 -0.79
C ASP A 126 -27.60 16.59 -1.82
N ALA A 127 -26.54 16.71 -2.63
CA ALA A 127 -26.13 15.65 -3.55
C ALA A 127 -25.70 14.38 -2.78
N LEU A 128 -24.97 14.52 -1.67
CA LEU A 128 -24.61 13.38 -0.80
C LEU A 128 -25.86 12.68 -0.27
N ARG A 129 -26.80 13.44 0.31
CA ARG A 129 -28.06 12.89 0.84
C ARG A 129 -28.89 12.20 -0.24
N ALA A 130 -28.91 12.75 -1.45
CA ALA A 130 -29.64 12.16 -2.57
C ALA A 130 -29.00 10.85 -3.06
N LYS A 131 -27.67 10.78 -3.11
CA LYS A 131 -26.94 9.59 -3.59
C LYS A 131 -26.82 8.50 -2.53
N PHE A 132 -26.63 8.89 -1.28
CA PHE A 132 -26.45 7.98 -0.13
C PHE A 132 -27.50 8.30 0.94
N PRO A 133 -28.77 7.88 0.77
CA PRO A 133 -29.85 8.23 1.71
C PRO A 133 -29.65 7.71 3.14
N TRP A 134 -28.80 6.69 3.30
CA TRP A 134 -28.40 6.11 4.58
C TRP A 134 -27.33 6.93 5.32
N LEU A 135 -26.69 7.89 4.64
CA LEU A 135 -25.60 8.68 5.18
C LEU A 135 -26.15 9.88 5.97
N ASN A 136 -25.77 9.97 7.24
CA ASN A 136 -25.96 11.20 8.02
C ASN A 136 -24.96 12.27 7.57
N VAL A 137 -25.50 13.38 7.07
CA VAL A 137 -24.74 14.50 6.49
C VAL A 137 -24.88 15.82 7.27
N ASP A 138 -25.47 15.80 8.47
CA ASP A 138 -25.91 17.01 9.17
C ASP A 138 -24.78 17.98 9.52
N ASP A 139 -23.59 17.45 9.80
CA ASP A 139 -22.35 18.18 10.10
C ASP A 139 -21.40 18.30 8.90
N LEU A 140 -21.76 17.75 7.74
CA LEU A 140 -20.96 17.76 6.53
C LEU A 140 -21.34 18.91 5.61
N VAL A 141 -20.39 19.42 4.84
CA VAL A 141 -20.66 20.43 3.78
C VAL A 141 -20.41 19.90 2.39
N SER A 142 -19.54 18.90 2.25
CA SER A 142 -19.18 18.32 0.96
C SER A 142 -18.63 16.91 1.11
N GLY A 143 -18.54 16.19 0.00
CA GLY A 143 -17.78 14.96 -0.13
C GLY A 143 -17.22 14.79 -1.54
N ALA A 144 -16.15 14.04 -1.67
CA ALA A 144 -15.53 13.70 -2.95
C ALA A 144 -15.64 12.18 -3.15
N TYR A 145 -16.31 11.80 -4.23
CA TYR A 145 -16.66 10.42 -4.55
C TYR A 145 -15.96 9.96 -5.84
N GLY A 146 -15.10 8.96 -5.75
CA GLY A 146 -14.55 8.27 -6.92
C GLY A 146 -15.64 7.53 -7.67
N ALA A 147 -16.01 8.03 -8.85
CA ALA A 147 -17.06 7.45 -9.67
C ALA A 147 -16.56 6.25 -10.50
N SER A 148 -15.25 6.15 -10.72
CA SER A 148 -14.60 5.02 -11.37
C SER A 148 -13.16 4.90 -10.90
N GLY A 149 -12.63 3.68 -10.92
CA GLY A 149 -11.22 3.41 -10.66
C GLY A 149 -10.81 3.39 -9.19
N GLU A 150 -11.78 3.53 -8.28
CA GLU A 150 -11.55 3.45 -6.84
C GLU A 150 -12.41 2.35 -6.21
N GLY A 151 -11.91 1.75 -5.13
CA GLY A 151 -12.61 0.70 -4.40
C GLY A 151 -11.68 -0.25 -3.67
N TRP A 152 -11.97 -1.54 -3.68
CA TRP A 152 -11.22 -2.57 -2.95
C TRP A 152 -11.07 -3.86 -3.74
N PHE A 153 -10.14 -4.71 -3.31
CA PHE A 153 -9.79 -5.96 -3.98
C PHE A 153 -9.12 -6.93 -3.00
N ASP A 154 -8.97 -8.18 -3.41
CA ASP A 154 -8.20 -9.18 -2.69
C ASP A 154 -6.68 -8.91 -2.80
N GLY A 155 -6.13 -8.27 -1.76
CA GLY A 155 -4.71 -7.97 -1.66
C GLY A 155 -3.82 -9.22 -1.60
N TYR A 156 -4.28 -10.31 -0.98
CA TYR A 156 -3.55 -11.57 -0.95
C TYR A 156 -3.53 -12.21 -2.35
N GLY A 157 -4.68 -12.20 -3.04
CA GLY A 157 -4.81 -12.61 -4.44
C GLY A 157 -3.83 -11.90 -5.36
N LEU A 158 -3.67 -10.57 -5.22
CA LEU A 158 -2.70 -9.78 -5.99
C LEU A 158 -1.25 -10.26 -5.76
N VAL A 159 -0.84 -10.45 -4.50
CA VAL A 159 0.52 -10.90 -4.16
C VAL A 159 0.77 -12.29 -4.74
N GLN A 160 -0.18 -13.22 -4.60
CA GLN A 160 -0.07 -14.56 -5.14
C GLN A 160 0.00 -14.58 -6.66
N ALA A 161 -0.79 -13.75 -7.34
CA ALA A 161 -0.77 -13.63 -8.80
C ALA A 161 0.59 -13.10 -9.30
N LEU A 162 1.11 -12.03 -8.68
CA LEU A 162 2.43 -11.47 -9.00
C LEU A 162 3.54 -12.49 -8.78
N ARG A 163 3.54 -13.16 -7.62
CA ARG A 163 4.51 -14.22 -7.28
C ARG A 163 4.49 -15.34 -8.31
N LYS A 164 3.31 -15.91 -8.59
CA LYS A 164 3.16 -17.01 -9.56
C LYS A 164 3.65 -16.60 -10.94
N LYS A 165 3.28 -15.41 -11.40
CA LYS A 165 3.74 -14.90 -12.70
C LYS A 165 5.25 -14.68 -12.73
N ALA A 166 5.83 -14.08 -11.69
CA ALA A 166 7.28 -13.90 -11.59
C ALA A 166 8.03 -15.25 -11.63
N GLN A 167 7.52 -16.27 -10.91
CA GLN A 167 8.07 -17.63 -10.96
C GLN A 167 7.95 -18.28 -12.34
N ALA A 168 6.80 -18.15 -13.00
CA ALA A 168 6.59 -18.65 -14.37
C ALA A 168 7.53 -17.98 -15.38
N LEU A 169 7.92 -16.73 -15.12
CA LEU A 169 8.93 -16.00 -15.89
C LEU A 169 10.37 -16.32 -15.45
N GLY A 170 10.59 -17.19 -14.46
CA GLY A 170 11.91 -17.68 -14.04
C GLY A 170 12.51 -17.01 -12.80
N ALA A 171 11.78 -16.18 -12.05
CA ALA A 171 12.24 -15.71 -10.75
C ALA A 171 12.30 -16.87 -9.74
N ARG A 172 13.41 -16.97 -8.99
CA ARG A 172 13.55 -17.93 -7.89
C ARG A 172 13.00 -17.33 -6.60
N TYR A 173 12.13 -18.06 -5.89
CA TYR A 173 11.68 -17.68 -4.55
C TYR A 173 12.31 -18.61 -3.51
N VAL A 174 12.91 -18.03 -2.47
CA VAL A 174 13.60 -18.75 -1.40
C VAL A 174 12.91 -18.46 -0.08
N PRO A 175 12.33 -19.48 0.60
CA PRO A 175 11.70 -19.32 1.90
C PRO A 175 12.77 -19.25 3.00
N ALA A 176 13.28 -18.06 3.31
CA ALA A 176 14.35 -17.88 4.30
C ALA A 176 14.34 -16.50 4.95
N ASP A 177 14.82 -16.44 6.19
CA ASP A 177 15.18 -15.19 6.85
C ASP A 177 16.54 -14.71 6.37
N VAL A 178 16.64 -13.43 6.00
CA VAL A 178 17.93 -12.75 5.85
C VAL A 178 18.46 -12.36 7.23
N LYS A 179 19.72 -12.69 7.50
CA LYS A 179 20.39 -12.40 8.77
C LYS A 179 21.61 -11.51 8.64
N ASP A 180 22.22 -11.46 7.46
CA ASP A 180 23.40 -10.63 7.23
C ASP A 180 23.56 -10.29 5.73
N VAL A 181 24.46 -9.36 5.44
CA VAL A 181 24.88 -8.97 4.08
C VAL A 181 26.40 -8.87 4.02
N VAL A 182 26.99 -9.33 2.91
CA VAL A 182 28.45 -9.22 2.70
C VAL A 182 28.73 -7.98 1.86
N ARG A 183 29.53 -7.07 2.41
CA ARG A 183 29.87 -5.78 1.80
C ARG A 183 31.33 -5.76 1.35
N ASP A 184 31.58 -5.25 0.15
CA ASP A 184 32.90 -4.87 -0.37
C ASP A 184 32.88 -3.38 -0.74
N GLY A 185 33.59 -2.56 0.04
CA GLY A 185 33.56 -1.10 -0.10
C GLY A 185 32.13 -0.53 -0.01
N ARG A 186 31.62 -0.02 -1.13
CA ARG A 186 30.26 0.55 -1.24
C ARG A 186 29.25 -0.39 -1.90
N LYS A 187 29.64 -1.64 -2.18
CA LYS A 187 28.78 -2.63 -2.83
C LYS A 187 28.40 -3.74 -1.87
N ILE A 188 27.13 -4.13 -1.89
CA ILE A 188 26.68 -5.37 -1.30
C ILE A 188 26.89 -6.47 -2.32
N THR A 189 27.68 -7.49 -1.98
CA THR A 189 28.04 -8.59 -2.89
C THR A 189 27.20 -9.82 -2.65
N HIS A 190 26.76 -10.05 -1.41
CA HIS A 190 25.93 -11.20 -1.05
C HIS A 190 24.89 -10.85 0.00
N VAL A 191 23.76 -11.56 -0.04
CA VAL A 191 22.80 -11.68 1.06
C VAL A 191 23.00 -13.03 1.73
N VAL A 192 22.99 -13.07 3.07
CA VAL A 192 23.20 -14.28 3.87
C VAL A 192 21.92 -14.63 4.62
N THR A 193 21.44 -15.85 4.42
CA THR A 193 20.23 -16.37 5.07
C THR A 193 20.55 -17.01 6.42
N GLY A 194 19.52 -17.27 7.24
CA GLY A 194 19.68 -17.78 8.59
C GLY A 194 20.30 -19.18 8.72
N ASP A 195 20.30 -19.96 7.65
CA ASP A 195 20.99 -21.24 7.51
C ASP A 195 22.44 -21.11 7.01
N GLY A 196 22.89 -19.88 6.72
CA GLY A 196 24.24 -19.58 6.25
C GLY A 196 24.41 -19.65 4.72
N GLU A 197 23.35 -19.93 3.95
CA GLU A 197 23.44 -19.85 2.48
C GLU A 197 23.73 -18.42 2.04
N ARG A 198 24.47 -18.29 0.93
CA ARG A 198 24.92 -17.00 0.39
C ARG A 198 24.41 -16.81 -1.02
N TYR A 199 23.72 -15.71 -1.24
CA TYR A 199 23.13 -15.32 -2.51
C TYR A 199 23.91 -14.14 -3.08
N ALA A 200 24.71 -14.38 -4.12
CA ALA A 200 25.43 -13.33 -4.82
C ALA A 200 24.46 -12.36 -5.50
N CYS A 201 24.80 -11.07 -5.52
CA CYS A 201 23.99 -10.04 -6.16
C CYS A 201 24.86 -8.93 -6.75
N ASP A 202 24.52 -8.54 -7.98
CA ASP A 202 24.98 -7.29 -8.59
C ASP A 202 24.13 -6.12 -8.10
N THR A 203 22.84 -6.36 -7.82
CA THR A 203 21.91 -5.39 -7.22
C THR A 203 21.10 -6.06 -6.11
N LEU A 204 21.00 -5.39 -4.97
CA LEU A 204 20.12 -5.75 -3.87
C LEU A 204 18.92 -4.80 -3.82
N VAL A 205 17.72 -5.34 -3.64
CA VAL A 205 16.51 -4.56 -3.40
C VAL A 205 16.00 -4.81 -1.99
N ASN A 206 15.93 -3.76 -1.16
CA ASN A 206 15.21 -3.79 0.11
C ASN A 206 13.73 -3.54 -0.15
N ALA A 207 12.93 -4.61 -0.12
CA ALA A 207 11.47 -4.57 -0.18
C ALA A 207 10.86 -5.27 1.06
N ALA A 208 11.57 -5.22 2.19
CA ALA A 208 11.29 -6.04 3.36
C ALA A 208 10.15 -5.51 4.26
N GLY A 209 9.30 -4.61 3.75
CA GLY A 209 8.10 -4.14 4.44
C GLY A 209 8.39 -3.55 5.83
N ALA A 210 7.60 -3.96 6.82
CA ALA A 210 7.77 -3.61 8.23
C ALA A 210 9.16 -3.99 8.81
N TRP A 211 9.92 -4.86 8.14
CA TRP A 211 11.27 -5.27 8.55
C TRP A 211 12.39 -4.57 7.75
N ALA A 212 12.05 -3.57 6.92
CA ALA A 212 13.00 -2.81 6.12
C ALA A 212 14.12 -2.18 6.96
N ARG A 213 13.80 -1.67 8.15
CA ARG A 213 14.77 -1.08 9.08
C ARG A 213 15.84 -2.08 9.52
N THR A 214 15.42 -3.28 9.91
CA THR A 214 16.34 -4.35 10.33
C THR A 214 17.35 -4.69 9.23
N LEU A 215 16.88 -4.83 7.98
CA LEU A 215 17.77 -5.07 6.84
C LEU A 215 18.67 -3.87 6.53
N SER A 216 18.13 -2.65 6.62
CA SER A 216 18.90 -1.40 6.38
C SER A 216 20.05 -1.26 7.35
N SER A 217 19.83 -1.56 8.63
CA SER A 217 20.86 -1.55 9.67
C SER A 217 22.02 -2.51 9.37
N MET A 218 21.76 -3.68 8.77
CA MET A 218 22.82 -4.61 8.34
C MET A 218 23.74 -3.98 7.27
N MET A 219 23.21 -3.05 6.48
CA MET A 219 23.95 -2.31 5.46
C MET A 219 24.58 -1.00 5.98
N GLY A 220 24.37 -0.67 7.26
CA GLY A 220 24.81 0.59 7.87
C GLY A 220 23.99 1.81 7.42
N ILE A 221 22.73 1.60 7.02
CA ILE A 221 21.80 2.66 6.61
C ILE A 221 20.70 2.78 7.64
N ASP A 222 20.47 3.99 8.13
CA ASP A 222 19.30 4.31 8.93
C ASP A 222 18.16 4.76 8.01
N ILE A 223 16.99 4.14 8.14
CA ILE A 223 15.80 4.42 7.33
C ILE A 223 14.67 4.82 8.29
N PRO A 224 13.94 5.93 8.03
CA PRO A 224 12.87 6.40 8.91
C PRO A 224 11.57 5.59 8.72
N VAL A 225 11.65 4.26 8.62
CA VAL A 225 10.51 3.38 8.39
C VAL A 225 10.35 2.43 9.56
N TYR A 226 9.18 2.44 10.18
CA TYR A 226 8.86 1.66 11.38
C TYR A 226 7.57 0.87 11.21
N ALA A 227 7.46 -0.25 11.91
CA ALA A 227 6.22 -1.01 11.89
C ALA A 227 5.18 -0.33 12.80
N ARG A 228 4.04 0.07 12.24
CA ARG A 228 2.92 0.66 13.00
C ARG A 228 1.74 -0.29 12.95
N ARG A 229 1.23 -0.69 14.11
CA ARG A 229 0.10 -1.63 14.21
C ARG A 229 -1.19 -0.93 13.80
N ARG A 230 -1.98 -1.57 12.94
CA ARG A 230 -3.34 -1.14 12.57
C ARG A 230 -4.30 -2.27 12.88
N SER A 231 -5.27 -1.99 13.73
CA SER A 231 -6.32 -2.93 14.10
C SER A 231 -7.51 -2.74 13.16
N ILE A 232 -7.98 -3.86 12.59
CA ILE A 232 -9.05 -3.90 11.62
C ILE A 232 -10.16 -4.80 12.17
N PHE A 233 -11.40 -4.36 11.96
CA PHE A 233 -12.60 -5.04 12.45
C PHE A 233 -13.48 -5.40 11.27
N ASN A 234 -13.93 -6.65 11.24
CA ASN A 234 -15.02 -7.10 10.38
C ASN A 234 -16.30 -7.14 11.21
N VAL A 235 -17.33 -6.46 10.72
CA VAL A 235 -18.53 -6.16 11.49
C VAL A 235 -19.80 -6.46 10.70
N SER A 236 -20.82 -6.98 11.37
CA SER A 236 -22.13 -7.20 10.79
C SER A 236 -23.12 -6.12 11.22
N SER A 237 -24.08 -5.82 10.36
CA SER A 237 -25.24 -4.99 10.67
C SER A 237 -26.43 -5.46 9.82
N PRO A 238 -27.69 -5.37 10.33
CA PRO A 238 -28.87 -5.57 9.50
C PRO A 238 -29.06 -4.47 8.44
N ALA A 239 -28.34 -3.35 8.54
CA ALA A 239 -28.38 -2.24 7.60
C ALA A 239 -28.00 -2.68 6.18
N LYS A 240 -28.80 -2.23 5.20
CA LYS A 240 -28.53 -2.44 3.77
C LYS A 240 -28.16 -1.11 3.14
N LEU A 241 -26.86 -0.86 3.03
CA LEU A 241 -26.33 0.37 2.46
C LEU A 241 -26.22 0.22 0.94
N ALA A 242 -27.24 0.68 0.22
CA ALA A 242 -27.22 0.68 -1.24
C ALA A 242 -26.07 1.55 -1.77
N ASP A 243 -25.38 1.06 -2.80
CA ASP A 243 -24.23 1.70 -3.45
C ASP A 243 -23.14 2.18 -2.47
N CYS A 244 -22.92 1.43 -1.38
CA CYS A 244 -21.96 1.80 -0.34
C CYS A 244 -20.51 1.79 -0.86
N PRO A 245 -19.81 2.93 -0.86
CA PRO A 245 -18.39 2.99 -1.21
C PRO A 245 -17.52 2.56 -0.02
N LEU A 246 -16.19 2.59 -0.22
CA LEU A 246 -15.29 2.79 0.92
C LEU A 246 -15.41 4.24 1.37
N LEU A 247 -15.94 4.46 2.57
CA LEU A 247 -16.17 5.78 3.14
C LEU A 247 -15.05 6.14 4.12
N ILE A 248 -14.59 7.38 4.03
CA ILE A 248 -13.70 8.04 4.98
C ILE A 248 -14.45 9.16 5.69
N ASP A 249 -14.60 9.02 7.00
CA ASP A 249 -15.09 10.06 7.88
C ASP A 249 -14.02 11.14 8.13
N PRO A 250 -14.39 12.43 8.38
CA PRO A 250 -13.41 13.47 8.69
C PRO A 250 -12.56 13.21 9.94
N THR A 251 -12.96 12.28 10.82
CA THR A 251 -12.16 11.82 11.97
C THR A 251 -11.04 10.84 11.60
N GLY A 252 -11.03 10.32 10.38
CA GLY A 252 -10.11 9.27 9.92
C GLY A 252 -10.67 7.85 10.03
N VAL A 253 -11.83 7.65 10.65
CA VAL A 253 -12.50 6.35 10.65
C VAL A 253 -12.97 6.02 9.24
N TYR A 254 -12.70 4.79 8.81
CA TYR A 254 -13.16 4.28 7.53
C TYR A 254 -14.01 3.03 7.68
N PHE A 255 -14.87 2.79 6.69
CA PHE A 255 -15.45 1.48 6.49
C PHE A 255 -15.72 1.19 5.00
N ARG A 256 -15.83 -0.09 4.64
CA ARG A 256 -16.30 -0.56 3.33
C ARG A 256 -17.12 -1.84 3.44
N PRO A 257 -17.95 -2.16 2.44
CA PRO A 257 -18.54 -3.48 2.32
C PRO A 257 -17.50 -4.60 2.19
N GLU A 258 -17.81 -5.77 2.74
CA GLU A 258 -17.08 -7.04 2.60
C GLU A 258 -18.12 -8.18 2.52
N GLY A 259 -18.57 -8.52 1.31
CA GLY A 259 -19.64 -9.49 1.11
C GLY A 259 -20.96 -9.09 1.81
N ARG A 260 -21.26 -9.73 2.95
CA ARG A 260 -22.46 -9.45 3.77
C ARG A 260 -22.16 -8.64 5.04
N THR A 261 -20.89 -8.36 5.29
CA THR A 261 -20.38 -7.62 6.44
C THR A 261 -19.70 -6.34 5.96
N TYR A 262 -19.05 -5.62 6.87
CA TYR A 262 -18.27 -4.43 6.59
C TYR A 262 -16.90 -4.56 7.25
N ILE A 263 -15.86 -4.01 6.62
CA ILE A 263 -14.55 -3.85 7.25
C ILE A 263 -14.38 -2.39 7.64
N CYS A 264 -13.92 -2.14 8.87
CA CYS A 264 -13.63 -0.81 9.37
C CYS A 264 -12.32 -0.74 10.17
N GLY A 265 -11.83 0.49 10.34
CA GLY A 265 -10.59 0.78 11.06
C GLY A 265 -10.31 2.27 11.12
N THR A 266 -9.25 2.62 11.83
CA THR A 266 -8.66 3.96 11.84
C THR A 266 -7.21 3.86 12.31
N SER A 267 -6.41 4.90 12.06
CA SER A 267 -5.11 5.05 12.70
C SER A 267 -5.31 5.48 14.16
N PRO A 268 -4.59 4.89 15.14
CA PRO A 268 -4.62 5.39 16.52
C PRO A 268 -4.11 6.83 16.60
N SER A 269 -4.44 7.53 17.70
CA SER A 269 -3.85 8.84 17.97
C SER A 269 -2.33 8.72 18.14
N PRO A 270 -1.53 9.78 17.81
CA PRO A 270 -0.07 9.70 17.87
C PRO A 270 0.51 9.28 19.24
N ASP A 271 -0.19 9.60 20.34
CA ASP A 271 0.19 9.20 21.70
C ASP A 271 -0.11 7.71 22.01
N ARG A 272 -0.97 7.07 21.20
CA ARG A 272 -1.35 5.65 21.28
C ARG A 272 -0.84 4.80 20.12
N ASP A 273 0.02 5.34 19.26
CA ASP A 273 0.64 4.62 18.15
C ASP A 273 2.15 4.54 18.44
N PRO A 274 2.65 3.56 19.23
CA PRO A 274 4.09 3.30 19.37
C PRO A 274 4.63 2.37 18.26
N ASP A 275 5.93 2.44 18.02
CA ASP A 275 6.61 1.64 17.00
C ASP A 275 6.69 0.16 17.41
N ASP A 276 6.65 -0.73 16.43
CA ASP A 276 6.97 -2.15 16.55
C ASP A 276 6.07 -2.94 17.55
N LEU A 277 4.84 -2.47 17.80
CA LEU A 277 3.84 -3.18 18.63
C LEU A 277 3.46 -4.55 18.06
N PRO A 278 3.28 -5.58 18.90
CA PRO A 278 2.99 -6.93 18.43
C PRO A 278 1.58 -7.06 17.82
N LEU A 279 1.44 -7.94 16.82
CA LEU A 279 0.20 -8.12 16.03
C LEU A 279 -0.86 -9.04 16.69
N ASP A 280 -0.50 -9.80 17.71
CA ASP A 280 -1.41 -10.67 18.46
C ASP A 280 -2.32 -9.91 19.42
N GLU A 281 -2.05 -8.61 19.62
CA GLU A 281 -2.87 -7.73 20.42
C GLU A 281 -3.66 -6.78 19.51
N VAL A 282 -4.97 -7.00 19.40
CA VAL A 282 -5.90 -6.07 18.73
C VAL A 282 -6.29 -4.96 19.71
N ASP A 283 -6.30 -3.71 19.26
CA ASP A 283 -6.73 -2.56 20.07
C ASP A 283 -8.27 -2.49 20.09
N HIS A 284 -8.89 -3.24 21.00
CA HIS A 284 -10.35 -3.27 21.14
C HIS A 284 -10.94 -1.94 21.63
N ASP A 285 -10.21 -1.19 22.47
CA ASP A 285 -10.65 0.11 22.96
C ASP A 285 -10.79 1.11 21.80
N LEU A 286 -9.91 1.03 20.78
CA LEU A 286 -10.05 1.83 19.56
C LEU A 286 -11.39 1.59 18.85
N PHE A 287 -11.91 0.36 18.90
CA PHE A 287 -13.22 0.07 18.34
C PHE A 287 -14.34 0.71 19.15
N ASP A 288 -14.36 0.47 20.46
CA ASP A 288 -15.45 0.89 21.34
C ASP A 288 -15.50 2.41 21.55
N GLU A 289 -14.34 3.06 21.65
CA GLU A 289 -14.23 4.48 21.99
C GLU A 289 -14.24 5.40 20.76
N VAL A 290 -13.81 4.92 19.59
CA VAL A 290 -13.60 5.76 18.40
C VAL A 290 -14.38 5.26 17.19
N ILE A 291 -14.17 4.02 16.76
CA ILE A 291 -14.73 3.51 15.50
C ILE A 291 -16.25 3.40 15.60
N TRP A 292 -16.78 2.66 16.58
CA TRP A 292 -18.21 2.41 16.66
C TRP A 292 -19.05 3.69 16.85
N PRO A 293 -18.72 4.62 17.76
CA PRO A 293 -19.44 5.89 17.88
C PRO A 293 -19.46 6.71 16.59
N THR A 294 -18.32 6.76 15.88
CA THR A 294 -18.22 7.48 14.60
C THR A 294 -19.09 6.83 13.53
N LEU A 295 -19.04 5.51 13.40
CA LEU A 295 -19.82 4.75 12.43
C LEU A 295 -21.33 4.84 12.70
N ALA A 296 -21.77 4.73 13.96
CA ALA A 296 -23.17 4.88 14.34
C ALA A 296 -23.70 6.30 14.08
N ASN A 297 -22.85 7.32 14.23
CA ASN A 297 -23.21 8.68 13.86
C ASN A 297 -23.34 8.85 12.33
N ARG A 298 -22.44 8.27 11.53
CA ARG A 298 -22.47 8.38 10.06
C ARG A 298 -23.57 7.56 9.41
N VAL A 299 -23.86 6.41 9.97
CA VAL A 299 -24.89 5.49 9.49
C VAL A 299 -25.74 5.15 10.70
N PRO A 300 -26.90 5.82 10.91
CA PRO A 300 -27.73 5.58 12.08
C PRO A 300 -28.10 4.10 12.29
N GLU A 301 -28.29 3.34 11.21
CA GLU A 301 -28.53 1.89 11.27
C GLU A 301 -27.33 1.05 11.76
N PHE A 302 -26.15 1.64 11.94
CA PHE A 302 -24.98 1.02 12.57
C PHE A 302 -24.98 1.12 14.11
N GLU A 303 -26.02 1.66 14.74
CA GLU A 303 -26.22 1.53 16.20
C GLU A 303 -26.23 0.04 16.63
N ALA A 304 -26.73 -0.86 15.78
CA ALA A 304 -26.83 -2.30 16.04
C ALA A 304 -25.63 -3.14 15.53
N LEU A 305 -24.49 -2.50 15.27
CA LEU A 305 -23.31 -3.10 14.64
C LEU A 305 -22.61 -4.08 15.61
N ARG A 306 -22.13 -5.22 15.08
CA ARG A 306 -21.50 -6.29 15.87
C ARG A 306 -20.16 -6.68 15.29
N VAL A 307 -19.13 -6.81 16.12
CA VAL A 307 -17.84 -7.35 15.70
C VAL A 307 -17.95 -8.85 15.48
N GLU A 308 -17.68 -9.30 14.26
CA GLU A 308 -17.66 -10.71 13.88
C GLU A 308 -16.24 -11.28 13.93
N ASN A 309 -15.25 -10.47 13.52
CA ASN A 309 -13.84 -10.84 13.55
C ASN A 309 -12.98 -9.57 13.67
N CYS A 310 -11.74 -9.72 14.12
CA CYS A 310 -10.77 -8.63 14.16
C CYS A 310 -9.35 -9.18 14.03
N TRP A 311 -8.44 -8.35 13.55
CA TRP A 311 -7.02 -8.68 13.45
C TRP A 311 -6.18 -7.41 13.46
N SER A 312 -4.88 -7.56 13.69
CA SER A 312 -3.91 -6.48 13.53
C SER A 312 -2.94 -6.79 12.39
N GLY A 313 -2.62 -5.77 11.59
CA GLY A 313 -1.57 -5.81 10.57
C GLY A 313 -0.61 -4.65 10.75
N TYR A 314 0.54 -4.70 10.10
CA TYR A 314 1.47 -3.57 10.08
C TYR A 314 1.24 -2.66 8.89
N TYR A 315 1.33 -1.36 9.12
CA TYR A 315 1.86 -0.43 8.13
C TYR A 315 3.38 -0.34 8.29
N GLU A 316 4.11 -0.37 7.18
CA GLU A 316 5.49 0.12 7.15
C GLU A 316 5.44 1.65 7.03
N TYR A 317 5.47 2.32 8.17
CA TYR A 317 5.19 3.73 8.28
C TYR A 317 6.48 4.54 8.15
N ASN A 318 6.56 5.37 7.12
CA ASN A 318 7.65 6.32 7.01
C ASN A 318 7.38 7.52 7.93
N VAL A 319 8.04 7.59 9.09
CA VAL A 319 7.84 8.67 10.08
C VAL A 319 8.34 10.04 9.61
N PHE A 320 9.03 10.12 8.48
CA PHE A 320 9.52 11.39 7.93
C PHE A 320 8.40 12.19 7.25
N ASP A 321 7.68 11.55 6.33
CA ASP A 321 6.67 12.23 5.49
C ASP A 321 5.54 11.31 5.00
N HIS A 322 5.47 10.09 5.53
CA HIS A 322 4.50 9.04 5.18
C HIS A 322 4.55 8.54 3.73
N ASN A 323 5.44 9.08 2.89
CA ASN A 323 5.59 8.69 1.50
C ASN A 323 6.68 7.62 1.32
N ALA A 324 6.58 6.82 0.26
CA ALA A 324 7.56 5.77 0.00
C ALA A 324 8.99 6.34 -0.20
N ILE A 325 10.01 5.54 0.14
CA ILE A 325 11.41 5.78 -0.21
C ILE A 325 11.78 4.78 -1.31
N ILE A 326 11.97 5.29 -2.53
CA ILE A 326 12.23 4.50 -3.73
C ILE A 326 13.54 4.95 -4.39
N GLY A 327 14.48 4.02 -4.61
CA GLY A 327 15.70 4.27 -5.37
C GLY A 327 16.99 3.98 -4.59
N TYR A 328 18.13 4.34 -5.19
CA TYR A 328 19.46 4.07 -4.63
C TYR A 328 19.79 4.99 -3.45
N HIS A 329 20.40 4.43 -2.39
CA HIS A 329 20.98 5.23 -1.31
C HIS A 329 22.39 5.71 -1.71
N PRO A 330 22.75 6.99 -1.57
CA PRO A 330 24.04 7.53 -2.03
C PRO A 330 25.29 7.01 -1.29
N ALA A 331 25.13 6.15 -0.28
CA ALA A 331 26.22 5.47 0.42
C ALA A 331 26.51 4.05 -0.12
N LEU A 332 25.64 3.52 -0.98
CA LEU A 332 25.72 2.17 -1.53
C LEU A 332 25.50 2.21 -3.04
N ASP A 333 26.38 1.58 -3.81
CA ASP A 333 26.37 1.72 -5.26
C ASP A 333 25.36 0.80 -5.96
N ASN A 334 24.79 -0.16 -5.23
CA ASN A 334 23.96 -1.21 -5.83
C ASN A 334 22.77 -1.66 -4.96
N VAL A 335 22.33 -0.82 -4.02
CA VAL A 335 21.17 -1.12 -3.17
C VAL A 335 20.02 -0.18 -3.48
N VAL A 336 18.92 -0.74 -3.97
CA VAL A 336 17.65 -0.04 -4.19
C VAL A 336 16.75 -0.24 -2.98
N PHE A 337 16.19 0.85 -2.48
CA PHE A 337 15.14 0.83 -1.45
C PHE A 337 13.78 0.98 -2.11
N ALA A 338 12.77 0.32 -1.57
CA ALA A 338 11.38 0.42 -1.99
C ALA A 338 10.50 0.15 -0.77
N ASN A 339 10.42 1.12 0.15
CA ASN A 339 9.87 0.93 1.50
C ASN A 339 9.00 2.12 1.93
N GLY A 340 8.27 1.99 3.04
CA GLY A 340 7.68 3.13 3.74
C GLY A 340 6.39 3.69 3.13
N TYR A 341 5.56 2.83 2.53
CA TYR A 341 4.33 3.23 1.85
C TYR A 341 3.20 3.72 2.76
N SER A 342 3.33 3.54 4.08
CA SER A 342 2.39 4.04 5.11
C SER A 342 0.91 3.78 4.79
N GLY A 343 0.60 2.55 4.35
CA GLY A 343 -0.76 2.10 4.01
C GLY A 343 -1.06 1.97 2.52
N HIS A 344 -0.23 2.54 1.65
CA HIS A 344 -0.51 2.63 0.21
C HIS A 344 0.16 1.55 -0.65
N GLY A 345 0.89 0.61 -0.03
CA GLY A 345 1.79 -0.30 -0.75
C GLY A 345 1.11 -1.25 -1.73
N LEU A 346 -0.12 -1.69 -1.44
CA LEU A 346 -0.87 -2.58 -2.35
C LEU A 346 -1.25 -1.89 -3.66
N GLN A 347 -1.81 -0.69 -3.60
CA GLN A 347 -2.20 0.07 -4.79
C GLN A 347 -1.00 0.65 -5.55
N GLN A 348 0.08 1.04 -4.85
CA GLN A 348 1.27 1.63 -5.46
C GLN A 348 2.29 0.57 -5.93
N GLY A 349 2.13 -0.68 -5.49
CA GLY A 349 3.04 -1.78 -5.81
C GLY A 349 3.33 -1.95 -7.29
N PRO A 350 2.33 -1.98 -8.19
CA PRO A 350 2.56 -2.04 -9.63
C PRO A 350 3.42 -0.88 -10.17
N ALA A 351 3.15 0.36 -9.76
CA ALA A 351 3.90 1.53 -10.20
C ALA A 351 5.35 1.50 -9.68
N THR A 352 5.55 1.12 -8.42
CA THR A 352 6.89 0.86 -7.86
C THR A 352 7.62 -0.21 -8.65
N GLY A 353 6.98 -1.35 -8.90
CA GLY A 353 7.59 -2.48 -9.60
C GLY A 353 8.09 -2.08 -10.98
N ARG A 354 7.28 -1.31 -11.71
CA ARG A 354 7.66 -0.75 -13.01
C ARG A 354 8.83 0.23 -12.89
N GLY A 355 8.74 1.22 -12.00
CA GLY A 355 9.78 2.24 -11.85
C GLY A 355 11.12 1.68 -11.37
N VAL A 356 11.12 0.75 -10.41
CA VAL A 356 12.35 0.09 -9.94
C VAL A 356 12.95 -0.80 -11.03
N CYS A 357 12.13 -1.49 -11.83
CA CYS A 357 12.61 -2.24 -12.99
C CYS A 357 13.35 -1.32 -13.98
N GLU A 358 12.75 -0.17 -14.34
CA GLU A 358 13.38 0.81 -15.23
C GLU A 358 14.67 1.38 -14.64
N LEU A 359 14.68 1.67 -13.34
CA LEU A 359 15.86 2.16 -12.66
C LEU A 359 17.00 1.13 -12.68
N ILE A 360 16.73 -0.15 -12.42
CA ILE A 360 17.74 -1.21 -12.39
C ILE A 360 18.29 -1.50 -13.80
N LEU A 361 17.42 -1.55 -14.81
CA LEU A 361 17.83 -1.93 -16.18
C LEU A 361 18.38 -0.76 -16.99
N GLY A 362 17.81 0.43 -16.81
CA GLY A 362 18.07 1.62 -17.63
C GLY A 362 18.74 2.78 -16.90
N GLY A 363 18.87 2.71 -15.57
CA GLY A 363 19.46 3.77 -14.75
C GLY A 363 18.62 5.03 -14.61
N ARG A 364 17.35 5.01 -15.08
CA ARG A 364 16.41 6.13 -15.02
C ARG A 364 14.97 5.62 -15.01
N TYR A 365 14.04 6.49 -14.63
CA TYR A 365 12.62 6.23 -14.79
C TYR A 365 12.17 6.65 -16.20
N ASP A 366 11.40 5.80 -16.88
CA ASP A 366 10.89 6.07 -18.24
C ASP A 366 9.36 6.21 -18.26
N THR A 367 8.63 5.43 -17.46
CA THR A 367 7.14 5.42 -17.48
C THR A 367 6.54 6.43 -16.50
N LEU A 368 7.07 6.51 -15.28
CA LEU A 368 6.65 7.41 -14.21
C LEU A 368 7.88 7.89 -13.46
N ASP A 369 8.08 9.20 -13.36
CA ASP A 369 9.23 9.76 -12.65
C ASP A 369 9.07 9.65 -11.13
N LEU A 370 9.66 8.60 -10.54
CA LEU A 370 9.65 8.35 -9.10
C LEU A 370 10.78 9.09 -8.36
N SER A 371 11.56 9.95 -9.03
CA SER A 371 12.76 10.58 -8.44
C SER A 371 12.46 11.40 -7.18
N SER A 372 11.25 11.97 -7.09
CA SER A 372 10.83 12.72 -5.90
C SER A 372 10.71 11.85 -4.65
N LEU A 373 10.50 10.53 -4.80
CA LEU A 373 10.46 9.55 -3.70
C LEU A 373 11.87 9.03 -3.32
N GLY A 374 12.93 9.55 -3.94
CA GLY A 374 14.31 9.17 -3.67
C GLY A 374 14.86 9.66 -2.33
N TRP A 375 16.07 9.18 -1.99
CA TRP A 375 16.77 9.49 -0.73
C TRP A 375 17.17 10.96 -0.56
N ALA A 376 17.35 11.70 -1.67
CA ALA A 376 17.78 13.10 -1.60
C ALA A 376 16.86 13.93 -0.69
N ARG A 377 15.54 13.73 -0.78
CA ARG A 377 14.57 14.46 0.04
C ARG A 377 14.73 14.16 1.54
N VAL A 378 15.03 12.91 1.89
CA VAL A 378 15.16 12.47 3.29
C VAL A 378 16.45 13.03 3.87
N LEU A 379 17.55 12.91 3.13
CA LEU A 379 18.88 13.37 3.55
C LEU A 379 18.96 14.91 3.63
N GLU A 380 18.19 15.61 2.81
CA GLU A 380 18.12 17.08 2.79
C GLU A 380 16.97 17.64 3.63
N ASN A 381 16.23 16.81 4.36
CA ASN A 381 15.09 17.20 5.20
C ASN A 381 14.01 18.02 4.43
N ARG A 382 13.65 17.55 3.23
CA ARG A 382 12.61 18.11 2.35
C ARG A 382 11.39 17.17 2.27
N PRO A 383 10.48 17.17 3.26
CA PRO A 383 9.34 16.25 3.28
C PRO A 383 8.33 16.54 2.18
N ILE A 384 7.72 15.49 1.63
CA ILE A 384 6.54 15.59 0.76
C ILE A 384 5.30 15.49 1.63
N VAL A 385 4.49 16.54 1.67
CA VAL A 385 3.28 16.56 2.51
C VAL A 385 2.06 16.17 1.68
N GLU A 386 1.40 15.09 2.08
CA GLU A 386 0.06 14.76 1.61
C GLU A 386 -1.00 15.38 2.55
N LYS A 387 -1.99 16.08 1.98
CA LYS A 387 -3.14 16.66 2.68
C LYS A 387 -4.36 15.74 2.56
N ASN A 388 -5.15 15.61 3.63
CA ASN A 388 -6.37 14.77 3.68
C ASN A 388 -6.10 13.30 3.28
N VAL A 389 -5.15 12.69 3.98
CA VAL A 389 -4.83 11.24 3.90
C VAL A 389 -5.13 10.62 5.26
N VAL A 390 -5.59 9.36 5.24
CA VAL A 390 -6.05 8.58 6.41
C VAL A 390 -5.01 7.54 6.78
#